data_AF-A0A6M5UN21-F1
#
_entry.id   AF-A0A6M5UN21-F1
#
_cell.length_a   1.000
_cell.length_b   1.000
_cell.length_c   1.000
_cell.angle_alpha   90.00
_cell.angle_beta   90.00
_cell.angle_gamma   90.00
#
_symmetry.space_group_name_H-M   'P 1'
#
loop_
_entity.id
_entity.type
_entity.pdbx_description
1 polymer ?
#
loop_
_entity_poly.entity_id
_entity_poly.type
_entity_poly.pdbx_seq_one_letter_code
_entity_poly.pdbx_strand_id
1 'polypeptide(L)'
;MTNTNEITTAPTPTWSIDLIGRPAIRDGAMTAITAVRGEHIYTADTPGVAHAATELVPLPVLGEHVRTSSGTVGYWIGRLDDEPVPEGIVRALLLSDELSRTFDIAATDIDARTVVDGRASEGERAALGALLGAHLAHRSTIRRHRQWIDALTDDAHVHADDNSLCERFDDFMEEHGLARRARDYDLRVQVTATLYLTRNAASLDAAIDTLDGDTLLAALAADDLEWDAEEH
;
A
#
# COMPACT_ATOMS: atom_id res chain seq x y z
N MET A 1 -4.13 60.87 17.51
CA MET A 1 -5.14 59.83 17.78
C MET A 1 -4.71 58.60 17.00
N THR A 2 -4.08 57.65 17.68
CA THR A 2 -3.53 56.44 17.06
C THR A 2 -4.34 55.28 17.60
N ASN A 3 -5.18 54.67 16.77
CA ASN A 3 -5.98 53.50 17.13
C ASN A 3 -5.06 52.29 17.23
N THR A 4 -4.87 51.79 18.44
CA THR A 4 -4.30 50.47 18.72
C THR A 4 -5.35 49.43 18.37
N ASN A 5 -5.12 48.65 17.32
CA ASN A 5 -5.89 47.44 17.04
C ASN A 5 -5.55 46.40 18.12
N GLU A 6 -6.45 46.21 19.08
CA GLU A 6 -6.45 45.03 19.95
C GLU A 6 -6.74 43.80 19.09
N ILE A 7 -5.73 42.96 18.91
CA ILE A 7 -5.90 41.61 18.35
C ILE A 7 -6.56 40.79 19.46
N THR A 8 -7.87 40.62 19.37
CA THR A 8 -8.62 39.67 20.20
C THR A 8 -8.15 38.26 19.85
N THR A 9 -7.26 37.69 20.66
CA THR A 9 -6.88 36.28 20.58
C THR A 9 -8.09 35.44 20.96
N ALA A 10 -8.69 34.76 19.98
CA ALA A 10 -9.72 33.76 20.24
C ALA A 10 -9.21 32.71 21.24
N PRO A 11 -10.06 32.18 22.14
CA PRO A 11 -9.64 31.15 23.08
C PRO A 11 -9.08 29.94 22.32
N THR A 12 -7.88 29.52 22.70
CA THR A 12 -7.27 28.29 22.17
C THR A 12 -8.19 27.11 22.48
N PRO A 13 -8.52 26.25 21.52
CA PRO A 13 -9.22 25.02 21.79
C PRO A 13 -8.41 24.22 22.80
N THR A 14 -9.07 23.78 23.87
CA THR A 14 -8.40 22.98 24.91
C THR A 14 -8.47 21.52 24.51
N TRP A 15 -7.48 21.06 23.75
CA TRP A 15 -7.28 19.62 23.56
C TRP A 15 -6.64 19.02 24.82
N SER A 16 -7.01 17.79 25.17
CA SER A 16 -6.42 17.04 26.27
C SER A 16 -4.96 16.64 26.02
N ILE A 17 -4.47 16.82 24.79
CA ILE A 17 -3.15 16.44 24.33
C ILE A 17 -2.39 17.66 23.76
N ASP A 18 -1.06 17.60 23.84
CA ASP A 18 -0.20 18.56 23.13
C ASP A 18 -0.15 18.19 21.64
N LEU A 19 -0.48 19.16 20.80
CA LEU A 19 -0.48 19.02 19.35
C LEU A 19 0.83 19.50 18.71
N ILE A 20 1.62 20.33 19.38
CA ILE A 20 2.82 20.91 18.76
C ILE A 20 3.93 19.86 18.64
N GLY A 21 4.57 19.77 17.47
CA GLY A 21 5.63 18.80 17.16
C GLY A 21 5.11 17.40 16.84
N ARG A 22 3.79 17.20 16.81
CA ARG A 22 3.17 15.89 16.60
C ARG A 22 3.11 15.52 15.12
N PRO A 23 3.37 14.25 14.77
CA PRO A 23 3.11 13.77 13.41
C PRO A 23 1.60 13.83 13.12
N ALA A 24 1.25 14.08 11.87
CA ALA A 24 -0.14 14.16 11.44
C ALA A 24 -0.29 13.78 9.96
N ILE A 25 -1.49 13.36 9.58
CA ILE A 25 -1.86 13.07 8.19
C ILE A 25 -2.76 14.19 7.66
N ARG A 26 -2.43 14.68 6.47
CA ARG A 26 -3.18 15.68 5.69
C ARG A 26 -3.26 15.19 4.24
N ASP A 27 -4.46 15.04 3.69
CA ASP A 27 -4.68 14.57 2.31
C ASP A 27 -3.87 13.30 1.96
N GLY A 28 -3.87 12.32 2.88
CA GLY A 28 -3.12 11.07 2.72
C GLY A 28 -1.60 11.19 2.89
N ALA A 29 -1.05 12.40 3.02
CA ALA A 29 0.38 12.66 3.18
C ALA A 29 0.78 12.93 4.64
N MET A 30 2.02 12.58 4.98
CA MET A 30 2.58 12.82 6.31
C MET A 30 3.06 14.26 6.46
N THR A 31 2.76 14.86 7.60
CA THR A 31 3.27 16.18 8.00
C THR A 31 3.52 16.21 9.51
N ALA A 32 4.00 17.34 10.01
CA ALA A 32 4.14 17.60 11.44
C ALA A 32 3.45 18.93 11.79
N ILE A 33 2.75 18.94 12.92
CA ILE A 33 2.13 20.15 13.45
C ILE A 33 3.23 21.05 14.02
N THR A 34 3.34 22.27 13.53
CA THR A 34 4.37 23.23 13.93
C THR A 34 3.85 24.29 14.88
N ALA A 35 2.58 24.67 14.76
CA ALA A 35 1.94 25.63 15.65
C ALA A 35 0.43 25.44 15.67
N VAL A 36 -0.19 25.92 16.75
CA VAL A 36 -1.64 25.99 16.90
C VAL A 36 -2.03 27.39 17.37
N ARG A 37 -2.99 28.03 16.69
CA ARG A 37 -3.45 29.40 16.99
C ARG A 37 -4.97 29.47 16.89
N GLY A 38 -5.64 29.46 18.04
CA GLY A 38 -7.09 29.28 18.06
C GLY A 38 -7.46 27.95 17.38
N GLU A 39 -8.45 27.97 16.50
CA GLU A 39 -8.91 26.79 15.75
C GLU A 39 -8.01 26.40 14.57
N HIS A 40 -6.98 27.20 14.29
CA HIS A 40 -6.10 26.98 13.13
C HIS A 40 -4.86 26.20 13.51
N ILE A 41 -4.55 25.18 12.72
CA ILE A 41 -3.35 24.36 12.84
C ILE A 41 -2.41 24.67 11.68
N TYR A 42 -1.12 24.81 11.99
CA TYR A 42 -0.06 25.05 11.01
C TYR A 42 0.84 23.83 10.93
N THR A 43 1.24 23.47 9.72
CA THR A 43 1.98 22.23 9.45
C THR A 43 3.30 22.50 8.73
N ALA A 44 4.22 21.54 8.78
CA ALA A 44 5.56 21.67 8.24
C ALA A 44 5.62 21.62 6.70
N ASP A 45 4.69 20.90 6.08
CA ASP A 45 4.59 20.71 4.63
C ASP A 45 4.04 21.94 3.89
N THR A 46 3.24 22.77 4.57
CA THR A 46 2.71 24.03 4.03
C THR A 46 2.89 25.19 5.04
N PRO A 47 4.14 25.65 5.26
CA PRO A 47 4.44 26.65 6.27
C PRO A 47 3.66 27.95 6.05
N GLY A 48 3.05 28.47 7.12
CA GLY A 48 2.31 29.74 7.08
C GLY A 48 0.88 29.64 6.54
N VAL A 49 0.46 28.48 6.02
CA VAL A 49 -0.93 28.20 5.69
C VAL A 49 -1.65 27.70 6.94
N ALA A 50 -2.80 28.31 7.23
CA ALA A 50 -3.68 27.89 8.31
C ALA A 50 -4.65 26.82 7.81
N HIS A 51 -4.70 25.70 8.52
CA HIS A 51 -5.61 24.57 8.23
C HIS A 51 -6.67 24.43 9.29
N ALA A 52 -7.84 23.95 8.89
CA ALA A 52 -8.89 23.60 9.85
C ALA A 52 -8.52 22.32 10.59
N ALA A 53 -8.95 22.20 11.85
CA ALA A 53 -8.66 21.00 12.66
C ALA A 53 -9.20 19.70 12.03
N THR A 54 -10.27 19.77 11.24
CA THR A 54 -10.89 18.61 10.56
C THR A 54 -10.13 18.13 9.33
N GLU A 55 -9.25 18.97 8.77
CA GLU A 55 -8.44 18.63 7.59
C GLU A 55 -7.20 17.81 7.96
N LEU A 56 -6.97 17.62 9.26
CA LEU A 56 -5.79 17.02 9.81
C LEU A 56 -6.15 15.90 10.79
N VAL A 57 -5.42 14.79 10.69
CA VAL A 57 -5.45 13.70 11.67
C VAL A 57 -4.12 13.67 12.42
N PRO A 58 -4.05 14.23 13.65
CA PRO A 58 -2.88 14.08 14.52
C PRO A 58 -2.68 12.61 14.92
N LEU A 59 -1.47 12.09 14.76
CA LEU A 59 -1.14 10.70 15.06
C LEU A 59 -0.51 10.55 16.45
N PRO A 60 -0.79 9.47 17.21
CA PRO A 60 -0.18 9.19 18.50
C PRO A 60 1.35 9.22 18.46
N VAL A 61 1.96 9.57 19.59
CA VAL A 61 3.42 9.59 19.76
C VAL A 61 3.89 8.48 20.70
N LEU A 62 5.20 8.21 20.66
CA LEU A 62 5.82 7.15 21.44
C LEU A 62 5.40 7.18 22.93
N GLY A 63 4.83 6.06 23.36
CA GLY A 63 4.38 5.79 24.72
C GLY A 63 3.02 6.37 25.08
N GLU A 64 2.25 6.89 24.12
CA GLU A 64 0.86 7.21 24.40
C GLU A 64 0.00 5.95 24.41
N HIS A 65 -0.89 5.86 25.40
CA HIS A 65 -1.87 4.79 25.46
C HIS A 65 -3.03 5.15 24.53
N VAL A 66 -3.34 4.24 23.62
CA VAL A 66 -4.32 4.40 22.55
C VAL A 66 -5.46 3.42 22.78
N ARG A 67 -6.70 3.90 22.70
CA ARG A 67 -7.92 3.08 22.64
C ARG A 67 -8.75 3.51 21.43
N THR A 68 -8.79 2.66 20.43
CA THR A 68 -9.58 2.87 19.21
C THR A 68 -11.02 2.36 19.39
N SER A 69 -11.94 2.87 18.56
CA SER A 69 -13.33 2.40 18.51
C SER A 69 -13.47 0.95 18.03
N SER A 70 -12.50 0.47 17.24
CA SER A 70 -12.41 -0.91 16.75
C SER A 70 -11.90 -1.91 17.80
N GLY A 71 -11.57 -1.44 19.02
CA GLY A 71 -11.15 -2.28 20.13
C GLY A 71 -9.64 -2.52 20.22
N THR A 72 -8.83 -1.90 19.36
CA THR A 72 -7.36 -1.89 19.54
C THR A 72 -7.01 -1.03 20.75
N VAL A 73 -6.32 -1.63 21.73
CA VAL A 73 -5.89 -0.99 22.97
C VAL A 73 -4.41 -1.29 23.20
N GLY A 74 -3.62 -0.27 23.53
CA GLY A 74 -2.22 -0.48 23.90
C GLY A 74 -1.37 0.77 23.83
N TYR A 75 -0.07 0.63 24.13
CA TYR A 75 0.88 1.72 24.01
C TYR A 75 1.38 1.85 22.57
N TRP A 76 1.23 3.04 22.00
CA TRP A 76 1.79 3.40 20.72
C TRP A 76 3.31 3.40 20.79
N ILE A 77 3.95 2.56 19.99
CA ILE A 77 5.40 2.52 19.90
C ILE A 77 5.86 3.43 18.75
N GLY A 78 5.24 3.31 17.59
CA GLY A 78 5.58 4.14 16.43
C GLY A 78 4.92 3.68 15.14
N ARG A 79 5.09 4.48 14.10
CA ARG A 79 4.72 4.12 12.73
C ARG A 79 5.81 3.25 12.09
N LEU A 80 5.41 2.37 11.18
CA LEU A 80 6.32 1.60 10.34
C LEU A 80 6.13 2.06 8.88
N ASP A 81 7.22 2.54 8.28
CA ASP A 81 7.25 3.13 6.92
C ASP A 81 8.00 2.27 5.92
N ASP A 82 8.16 1.01 6.25
CA ASP A 82 9.10 0.15 5.57
C ASP A 82 8.51 -0.66 4.43
N GLU A 83 7.18 -0.67 4.33
CA GLU A 83 6.40 -1.26 3.25
C GLU A 83 5.30 -0.28 2.84
N PRO A 84 4.91 -0.25 1.55
CA PRO A 84 3.80 0.58 1.10
C PRO A 84 2.50 0.11 1.75
N VAL A 85 1.69 1.07 2.18
CA VAL A 85 0.34 0.85 2.68
C VAL A 85 -0.66 1.56 1.78
N PRO A 86 -1.92 1.10 1.72
CA PRO A 86 -2.97 1.81 1.00
C PRO A 86 -3.12 3.25 1.50
N GLU A 87 -3.61 4.13 0.62
CA GLU A 87 -3.88 5.52 0.99
C GLU A 87 -4.84 5.61 2.19
N GLY A 88 -4.54 6.48 3.14
CA GLY A 88 -5.34 6.64 4.36
C GLY A 88 -5.14 5.55 5.43
N ILE A 89 -4.29 4.54 5.17
CA ILE A 89 -3.92 3.52 6.15
C ILE A 89 -2.57 3.86 6.78
N VAL A 90 -2.47 3.63 8.09
CA VAL A 90 -1.23 3.75 8.86
C VAL A 90 -0.86 2.39 9.41
N ARG A 91 0.34 1.92 9.06
CA ARG A 91 0.95 0.78 9.73
C ARG A 91 1.65 1.22 10.99
N ALA A 92 1.22 0.69 12.12
CA ALA A 92 1.73 1.07 13.43
C ALA A 92 2.14 -0.15 14.26
N LEU A 93 3.12 0.05 15.13
CA LEU A 93 3.52 -0.91 16.14
C LEU A 93 2.92 -0.47 17.49
N LEU A 94 2.14 -1.35 18.10
CA LEU A 94 1.55 -1.14 19.41
C LEU A 94 1.96 -2.26 20.37
N LEU A 95 2.17 -1.92 21.64
CA LEU A 95 2.30 -2.88 22.73
C LEU A 95 0.93 -3.13 23.35
N SER A 96 0.35 -4.30 23.11
CA SER A 96 -0.93 -4.75 23.64
C SER A 96 -0.71 -6.09 24.35
N ASP A 97 -1.23 -6.25 25.57
CA ASP A 97 -1.14 -7.50 26.33
C ASP A 97 0.28 -8.09 26.36
N GLU A 98 1.27 -7.24 26.68
CA GLU A 98 2.70 -7.57 26.75
C GLU A 98 3.36 -7.97 25.41
N LEU A 99 2.61 -7.95 24.30
CA LEU A 99 3.11 -8.30 22.98
C LEU A 99 3.12 -7.07 22.06
N SER A 100 4.24 -6.85 21.39
CA SER A 100 4.30 -5.87 20.31
C SER A 100 3.67 -6.46 19.05
N ARG A 101 2.65 -5.80 18.50
CA ARG A 101 1.97 -6.23 17.28
C ARG A 101 1.88 -5.09 16.29
N THR A 102 1.94 -5.46 15.00
CA THR A 102 1.74 -4.53 13.90
C THR A 102 0.27 -4.50 13.53
N PHE A 103 -0.25 -3.30 13.32
CA PHE A 103 -1.63 -3.05 12.94
C PHE A 103 -1.66 -2.11 11.74
N ASP A 104 -2.51 -2.42 10.77
CA ASP A 104 -2.88 -1.53 9.68
C ASP A 104 -4.22 -0.91 10.06
N ILE A 105 -4.21 0.39 10.37
CA ILE A 105 -5.37 1.11 10.92
C ILE A 105 -5.66 2.32 10.06
N ALA A 106 -6.93 2.61 9.80
CA ALA A 106 -7.32 3.84 9.12
C ALA A 106 -6.86 5.06 9.93
N ALA A 107 -6.27 6.06 9.25
CA ALA A 107 -5.78 7.28 9.88
C ALA A 107 -6.87 7.93 10.74
N THR A 108 -8.10 8.00 10.22
CA THR A 108 -9.26 8.58 10.92
C THR A 108 -9.59 7.87 12.24
N ASP A 109 -9.28 6.58 12.37
CA ASP A 109 -9.57 5.77 13.56
C ASP A 109 -8.48 5.90 14.63
N ILE A 110 -7.38 6.60 14.32
CA ILE A 110 -6.26 6.85 15.24
C ILE A 110 -6.01 8.34 15.44
N ASP A 111 -7.03 9.17 15.27
CA ASP A 111 -6.95 10.58 15.64
C ASP A 111 -6.65 10.70 17.14
N ALA A 112 -5.44 11.15 17.45
CA ALA A 112 -4.97 11.17 18.82
C ALA A 112 -5.79 12.05 19.76
N ARG A 113 -6.53 13.01 19.23
CA ARG A 113 -7.44 13.84 20.02
C ARG A 113 -8.56 13.02 20.64
N THR A 114 -8.91 11.90 20.02
CA THR A 114 -10.02 11.03 20.44
C THR A 114 -9.54 9.72 21.05
N VAL A 115 -8.41 9.18 20.58
CA VAL A 115 -7.97 7.84 20.99
C VAL A 115 -6.94 7.81 22.11
N VAL A 116 -6.26 8.92 22.41
CA VAL A 116 -5.25 8.97 23.48
C VAL A 116 -5.90 9.27 24.81
N ASP A 117 -5.76 8.36 25.76
CA ASP A 117 -6.33 8.47 27.12
C ASP A 117 -5.27 8.36 28.23
N GLY A 118 -4.00 8.18 27.87
CA GLY A 118 -2.93 8.01 28.84
C GLY A 118 -1.54 8.12 28.21
N ARG A 119 -0.52 8.11 29.07
CA ARG A 119 0.87 8.18 28.66
C ARG A 119 1.74 7.35 29.60
N ALA A 120 2.63 6.57 29.01
CA ALA A 120 3.65 5.80 29.69
C ALA A 120 4.61 6.73 30.46
N SER A 121 5.14 6.23 31.57
CA SER A 121 6.19 6.88 32.34
C SER A 121 7.45 7.06 31.50
N GLU A 122 8.36 7.95 31.93
CA GLU A 122 9.60 8.20 31.21
C GLU A 122 10.45 6.93 31.00
N GLY A 123 10.53 6.07 32.02
CA GLY A 123 11.23 4.79 31.94
C GLY A 123 10.59 3.82 30.94
N GLU A 124 9.26 3.71 30.95
CA GLU A 124 8.53 2.89 29.98
C GLU A 124 8.69 3.43 28.55
N ARG A 125 8.64 4.75 28.34
CA ARG A 125 8.89 5.35 27.02
C ARG A 125 10.29 5.05 26.50
N ALA A 126 11.31 5.06 27.37
CA ALA A 126 12.66 4.67 26.98
C ALA A 126 12.72 3.20 26.55
N ALA A 127 12.05 2.30 27.28
CA ALA A 127 11.96 0.88 26.92
C ALA A 127 11.19 0.66 25.60
N LEU A 128 10.07 1.35 25.40
CA LEU A 128 9.30 1.30 24.14
C LEU A 128 10.11 1.85 22.97
N GLY A 129 10.90 2.91 23.18
CA GLY A 129 11.81 3.44 22.17
C GLY A 129 12.92 2.45 21.79
N ALA A 130 13.49 1.75 22.76
CA ALA A 130 14.46 0.68 22.50
C ALA A 130 13.83 -0.48 21.73
N LEU A 131 12.59 -0.85 22.08
CA LEU A 131 11.82 -1.88 21.37
C LEU A 131 11.55 -1.47 19.91
N LEU A 132 11.17 -0.20 19.65
CA LEU A 132 11.02 0.32 18.29
C LEU A 132 12.33 0.18 17.50
N GLY A 133 13.45 0.62 18.11
CA GLY A 133 14.77 0.54 17.49
C GLY A 133 15.16 -0.89 17.12
N ALA A 134 14.97 -1.83 18.04
CA ALA A 134 15.23 -3.25 17.80
C ALA A 134 14.34 -3.83 16.70
N HIS A 135 13.05 -3.48 16.70
CA HIS A 135 12.09 -3.94 15.69
C HIS A 135 12.45 -3.42 14.28
N LEU A 136 12.76 -2.13 14.16
CA LEU A 136 13.20 -1.53 12.90
C LEU A 136 14.53 -2.13 12.41
N ALA A 137 15.49 -2.35 13.31
CA ALA A 137 16.76 -3.00 12.97
C ALA A 137 16.54 -4.42 12.43
N HIS A 138 15.70 -5.22 13.11
CA HIS A 138 15.37 -6.57 12.69
C HIS A 138 14.71 -6.58 11.30
N ARG A 139 13.71 -5.73 11.06
CA ARG A 139 13.03 -5.60 9.76
C ARG A 139 13.98 -5.12 8.66
N SER A 140 14.90 -4.21 8.97
CA SER A 140 15.92 -3.76 8.01
C SER A 140 16.86 -4.89 7.57
N THR A 141 17.22 -5.79 8.49
CA THR A 141 18.06 -6.94 8.20
C THR A 141 17.34 -7.95 7.30
N ILE A 142 16.07 -8.24 7.60
CA ILE A 142 15.24 -9.11 6.75
C ILE A 142 15.10 -8.53 5.34
N ARG A 143 14.80 -7.22 5.23
CA ARG A 143 14.69 -6.56 3.92
C ARG A 143 15.99 -6.59 3.14
N ARG A 144 17.11 -6.28 3.78
CA ARG A 144 18.44 -6.34 3.15
C ARG A 144 18.77 -7.76 2.68
N HIS A 145 18.41 -8.77 3.46
CA HIS A 145 18.62 -10.16 3.07
C HIS A 145 17.76 -10.55 1.87
N ARG A 146 16.48 -10.16 1.83
CA ARG A 146 15.61 -10.36 0.66
C ARG A 146 16.15 -9.66 -0.59
N GLN A 147 16.50 -8.38 -0.47
CA GLN A 147 17.10 -7.62 -1.57
C GLN A 147 18.40 -8.24 -2.07
N TRP A 148 19.20 -8.81 -1.17
CA TRP A 148 20.41 -9.54 -1.54
C TRP A 148 20.09 -10.85 -2.28
N ILE A 149 19.07 -11.61 -1.85
CA ILE A 149 18.60 -12.81 -2.56
C ILE A 149 18.09 -12.42 -3.96
N ASP A 150 17.31 -11.36 -4.07
CA ASP A 150 16.76 -10.88 -5.35
C ASP A 150 17.91 -10.46 -6.29
N ALA A 151 18.84 -9.63 -5.81
CA ALA A 151 20.00 -9.21 -6.59
C ALA A 151 20.91 -10.38 -7.00
N LEU A 152 21.12 -11.35 -6.11
CA LEU A 152 21.88 -12.55 -6.43
C LEU A 152 21.17 -13.41 -7.48
N THR A 153 19.83 -13.47 -7.42
CA THR A 153 19.01 -14.20 -8.39
C THR A 153 19.11 -13.55 -9.77
N ASP A 154 19.01 -12.22 -9.83
CA ASP A 154 19.19 -11.44 -11.06
C ASP A 154 20.60 -11.63 -11.65
N ASP A 155 21.64 -11.54 -10.81
CA ASP A 155 23.04 -11.77 -11.24
C ASP A 155 23.22 -13.20 -11.79
N ALA A 156 22.57 -14.19 -11.15
CA ALA A 156 22.61 -15.58 -11.58
C ALA A 156 21.87 -15.78 -12.91
N HIS A 157 20.76 -15.06 -13.15
CA HIS A 157 20.05 -15.05 -14.42
C HIS A 157 20.91 -14.45 -15.54
N VAL A 158 21.55 -13.30 -15.30
CA VAL A 158 22.48 -12.68 -16.27
C VAL A 158 23.64 -13.62 -16.60
N HIS A 159 24.24 -14.24 -15.58
CA HIS A 159 25.30 -15.22 -15.79
C HIS A 159 24.81 -16.43 -16.60
N ALA A 160 23.61 -16.91 -16.33
CA ALA A 160 23.01 -18.02 -17.05
C ALA A 160 22.75 -17.68 -18.52
N ASP A 161 22.30 -16.46 -18.81
CA ASP A 161 22.10 -15.99 -20.19
C ASP A 161 23.44 -15.85 -20.93
N ASP A 162 24.43 -15.21 -20.31
CA ASP A 162 25.78 -15.02 -20.88
C ASP A 162 26.50 -16.35 -21.20
N ASN A 163 26.21 -17.39 -20.41
CA ASN A 163 26.82 -18.72 -20.57
C ASN A 163 25.88 -19.73 -21.24
N SER A 164 24.71 -19.28 -21.74
CA SER A 164 23.71 -20.12 -22.38
C SER A 164 23.34 -21.37 -21.54
N LEU A 165 23.19 -21.20 -20.22
CA LEU A 165 22.80 -22.26 -19.32
C LEU A 165 21.35 -22.68 -19.58
N CYS A 166 21.12 -23.99 -19.64
CA CYS A 166 19.83 -24.57 -19.99
C CYS A 166 18.82 -24.52 -18.83
N GLU A 167 17.60 -24.97 -19.09
CA GLU A 167 16.49 -25.07 -18.12
C GLU A 167 16.83 -25.82 -16.83
N ARG A 168 17.81 -26.73 -16.84
CA ARG A 168 18.27 -27.42 -15.61
C ARG A 168 18.85 -26.45 -14.57
N PHE A 169 19.36 -25.31 -15.00
CA PHE A 169 19.77 -24.23 -14.10
C PHE A 169 18.54 -23.57 -13.47
N ASP A 170 17.48 -23.35 -14.25
CA ASP A 170 16.23 -22.76 -13.74
C ASP A 170 15.55 -23.71 -12.75
N ASP A 171 15.57 -25.01 -13.01
CA ASP A 171 15.06 -26.04 -12.08
C ASP A 171 15.88 -26.09 -10.78
N PHE A 172 17.21 -25.93 -10.87
CA PHE A 172 18.09 -25.84 -9.69
C PHE A 172 17.77 -24.60 -8.84
N MET A 173 17.50 -23.46 -9.48
CA MET A 173 17.10 -22.23 -8.78
C MET A 173 15.78 -22.46 -8.02
N GLU A 174 14.78 -23.05 -8.68
CA GLU A 174 13.47 -23.35 -8.06
C GLU A 174 13.59 -24.35 -6.91
N GLU A 175 14.38 -25.42 -7.05
CA GLU A 175 14.63 -26.40 -5.98
C GLU A 175 15.22 -25.74 -4.71
N HIS A 176 16.00 -24.68 -4.88
CA HIS A 176 16.59 -23.93 -3.78
C HIS A 176 15.76 -22.71 -3.32
N GLY A 177 14.52 -22.58 -3.81
CA GLY A 177 13.59 -21.52 -3.40
C GLY A 177 13.89 -20.15 -4.02
N LEU A 178 14.65 -20.12 -5.12
CA LEU A 178 14.95 -18.93 -5.91
C LEU A 178 14.03 -18.88 -7.13
N ALA A 179 13.81 -17.67 -7.67
CA ALA A 179 12.95 -17.50 -8.84
C ALA A 179 13.60 -18.05 -10.12
N ARG A 180 12.79 -18.69 -10.97
CA ARG A 180 13.17 -19.05 -12.35
C ARG A 180 13.29 -17.78 -13.22
N ARG A 181 14.08 -17.86 -14.29
CA ARG A 181 14.08 -16.83 -15.34
C ARG A 181 12.70 -16.76 -16.01
N ALA A 182 12.18 -15.55 -16.20
CA ALA A 182 11.03 -15.33 -17.09
C ALA A 182 11.51 -15.48 -18.54
N ARG A 183 10.71 -16.15 -19.38
CA ARG A 183 10.97 -16.27 -20.82
C ARG A 183 9.74 -15.80 -21.58
N ASP A 184 9.99 -15.12 -22.69
CA ASP A 184 8.95 -14.80 -23.66
C ASP A 184 8.67 -16.07 -24.47
N TYR A 185 7.41 -16.50 -24.49
CA TYR A 185 6.96 -17.64 -25.28
C TYR A 185 6.04 -17.15 -26.39
N ASP A 186 6.42 -17.41 -27.64
CA ASP A 186 5.54 -17.23 -28.79
C ASP A 186 4.63 -18.46 -28.91
N LEU A 187 3.44 -18.37 -28.32
CA LEU A 187 2.45 -19.43 -28.39
C LEU A 187 1.72 -19.39 -29.74
N ARG A 188 1.81 -20.48 -30.52
CA ARG A 188 0.97 -20.67 -31.70
C ARG A 188 -0.38 -21.24 -31.29
N VAL A 189 -1.38 -20.38 -31.18
CA VAL A 189 -2.77 -20.81 -30.93
C VAL A 189 -3.46 -21.07 -32.27
N GLN A 190 -3.88 -22.31 -32.51
CA GLN A 190 -4.64 -22.70 -33.71
C GLN A 190 -6.10 -22.97 -33.31
N VAL A 191 -7.01 -22.07 -33.70
CA VAL A 191 -8.43 -22.20 -33.42
C VAL A 191 -9.15 -22.81 -34.61
N THR A 192 -9.80 -23.97 -34.42
CA THR A 192 -10.66 -24.60 -35.43
C THR A 192 -12.12 -24.45 -34.99
N ALA A 193 -12.81 -23.45 -35.53
CA ALA A 193 -14.22 -23.21 -35.20
C ALA A 193 -15.16 -23.86 -36.23
N THR A 194 -16.16 -24.60 -35.76
CA THR A 194 -17.29 -25.06 -36.58
C THR A 194 -18.51 -24.22 -36.26
N LEU A 195 -18.94 -23.39 -37.21
CA LEU A 195 -20.07 -22.47 -37.04
C LEU A 195 -21.31 -23.02 -37.74
N TYR A 196 -22.44 -23.00 -37.04
CA TYR A 196 -23.75 -23.30 -37.62
C TYR A 196 -24.52 -21.99 -37.86
N LEU A 197 -24.51 -21.51 -39.11
CA LEU A 197 -25.22 -20.31 -39.50
C LEU A 197 -26.61 -20.65 -40.05
N THR A 198 -27.65 -20.07 -39.45
CA THR A 198 -29.01 -20.16 -39.99
C THR A 198 -29.30 -18.93 -40.84
N ARG A 199 -29.56 -19.11 -42.15
CA ARG A 199 -29.92 -18.02 -43.07
C ARG A 199 -31.18 -18.35 -43.86
N ASN A 200 -31.88 -17.30 -44.25
CA ASN A 200 -33.02 -17.39 -45.16
C ASN A 200 -32.54 -17.11 -46.59
N ALA A 201 -32.67 -18.09 -47.49
CA ALA A 201 -32.27 -17.99 -48.88
C ALA A 201 -33.20 -18.85 -49.77
N ALA A 202 -33.23 -18.55 -51.08
CA ALA A 202 -34.05 -19.29 -52.04
C ALA A 202 -33.51 -20.68 -52.39
N SER A 203 -32.23 -20.96 -52.10
CA SER A 203 -31.56 -22.26 -52.23
C SER A 203 -30.31 -22.32 -51.34
N LEU A 204 -29.75 -23.52 -51.16
CA LEU A 204 -28.50 -23.71 -50.41
C LEU A 204 -27.33 -23.03 -51.12
N ASP A 205 -27.22 -23.16 -52.45
CA ASP A 205 -26.16 -22.50 -53.22
C ASP A 205 -26.22 -20.97 -53.10
N ALA A 206 -27.43 -20.38 -53.10
CA ALA A 206 -27.61 -18.95 -52.87
C ALA A 206 -27.25 -18.52 -51.43
N ALA A 207 -27.40 -19.42 -50.45
CA ALA A 207 -26.96 -19.17 -49.08
C ALA A 207 -25.43 -19.20 -48.95
N ILE A 208 -24.75 -20.06 -49.73
CA ILE A 208 -23.29 -20.20 -49.77
C ILE A 208 -22.66 -19.03 -50.52
N ASP A 209 -23.20 -18.65 -51.68
CA ASP A 209 -22.65 -17.58 -52.52
C ASP A 209 -22.72 -16.19 -51.86
N THR A 210 -23.57 -16.03 -50.85
CA THR A 210 -23.71 -14.80 -50.05
C THR A 210 -22.94 -14.84 -48.74
N LEU A 211 -22.13 -15.88 -48.53
CA LEU A 211 -21.24 -16.01 -47.38
C LEU A 211 -19.93 -15.27 -47.69
N ASP A 212 -19.72 -14.14 -47.03
CA ASP A 212 -18.48 -13.39 -47.11
C ASP A 212 -17.65 -13.50 -45.82
N GLY A 213 -16.37 -13.13 -45.93
CA GLY A 213 -15.43 -13.20 -44.81
C GLY A 213 -15.85 -12.35 -43.62
N ASP A 214 -16.49 -11.21 -43.87
CA ASP A 214 -16.93 -10.28 -42.81
C ASP A 214 -18.10 -10.84 -42.02
N THR A 215 -19.04 -11.54 -42.67
CA THR A 215 -20.14 -12.25 -42.01
C THR A 215 -19.63 -13.40 -41.13
N LEU A 216 -18.61 -14.13 -41.59
CA LEU A 216 -17.97 -15.20 -40.81
C LEU A 216 -17.21 -14.65 -39.60
N LEU A 217 -16.47 -13.56 -39.78
CA LEU A 217 -15.76 -12.85 -38.70
C LEU A 217 -16.72 -12.31 -37.63
N ALA A 218 -17.85 -11.74 -38.04
CA ALA A 218 -18.88 -11.27 -37.12
C ALA A 218 -19.52 -12.41 -36.32
N ALA A 219 -19.70 -13.60 -36.93
CA ALA A 219 -20.22 -14.78 -36.25
C ALA A 219 -19.20 -15.40 -35.27
N LEU A 220 -17.90 -15.40 -35.63
CA LEU A 220 -16.82 -15.82 -34.74
C LEU A 220 -16.66 -14.91 -33.51
N ALA A 221 -16.99 -13.63 -33.64
CA ALA A 221 -16.92 -12.67 -32.55
C ALA A 221 -18.09 -12.79 -31.54
N ALA A 222 -19.13 -13.57 -31.85
CA ALA A 222 -20.40 -13.54 -31.13
C ALA A 222 -20.65 -14.70 -30.13
N ASP A 223 -19.87 -15.80 -30.13
CA ASP A 223 -20.04 -16.87 -29.13
C ASP A 223 -18.81 -17.78 -28.91
N ASP A 224 -18.81 -18.44 -27.74
CA ASP A 224 -17.77 -19.26 -27.09
C ASP A 224 -16.89 -20.11 -28.04
N LEU A 225 -15.65 -19.66 -28.25
CA LEU A 225 -14.62 -20.42 -28.94
C LEU A 225 -13.96 -21.38 -27.95
N GLU A 226 -14.04 -22.68 -28.22
CA GLU A 226 -13.20 -23.68 -27.55
C GLU A 226 -11.79 -23.59 -28.17
N TRP A 227 -10.80 -23.24 -27.35
CA TRP A 227 -9.40 -23.12 -27.75
C TRP A 227 -8.55 -24.09 -26.94
N ASP A 228 -7.58 -24.71 -27.61
CA ASP A 228 -6.57 -25.55 -27.01
C ASP A 228 -5.19 -24.96 -27.34
N ALA A 229 -4.28 -25.03 -26.37
CA ALA A 229 -2.94 -24.48 -26.48
C ALA A 229 -1.93 -25.58 -26.16
N GLU A 230 -1.15 -25.98 -27.16
CA GLU A 230 -0.05 -26.94 -27.00
C GLU A 230 1.28 -26.20 -26.93
N GLU A 231 2.10 -26.60 -25.95
CA GLU A 231 3.50 -26.18 -25.81
C GLU A 231 4.36 -27.02 -26.77
N HIS A 232 5.28 -26.39 -27.50
CA HIS A 232 6.13 -27.06 -28.50
C HIS A 232 7.57 -27.22 -28.05
#